data_AF-A0A920F2Z0-F1
#
_entry.id   AF-A0A920F2Z0-F1
#
_cell.length_a   1.000
_cell.length_b   1.000
_cell.length_c   1.000
_cell.angle_alpha   90.00
_cell.angle_beta   90.00
_cell.angle_gamma   90.00
#
_symmetry.space_group_name_H-M   'P 1'
#
loop_
_entity.id
_entity.type
_entity.pdbx_description
1 polymer ?
#
loop_
_entity_poly.entity_id
_entity_poly.type
_entity_poly.pdbx_seq_one_letter_code
_entity_poly.pdbx_strand_id
1 'polypeptide(L)'
;MDNQFGYSNTLVEIGGELHAKGKNILKNSQWTVAIDAPNINPDERELLRTLKLENQALATSGNYRKYRIDDAGNKVVHTINPLNGTADHQKC
;
A
#
# COMPACT_ATOMS: atom_id res chain seq x y z
N MET A 1 -15.43 -2.71 -16.58
CA MET A 1 -15.56 -3.83 -15.62
C MET A 1 -17.02 -3.91 -15.22
N ASP A 2 -17.75 -4.82 -15.85
CA ASP A 2 -19.18 -5.00 -15.59
C ASP A 2 -19.40 -5.73 -14.26
N ASN A 3 -20.36 -5.24 -13.51
CA ASN A 3 -20.54 -5.56 -12.10
C ASN A 3 -21.43 -6.79 -11.92
N GLN A 4 -20.85 -7.98 -11.99
CA GLN A 4 -21.59 -9.26 -11.93
C GLN A 4 -22.46 -9.41 -10.67
N PHE A 5 -22.13 -8.73 -9.56
CA PHE A 5 -22.85 -8.85 -8.28
C PHE A 5 -23.69 -7.61 -7.91
N GLY A 6 -23.78 -6.59 -8.78
CA GLY A 6 -24.64 -5.42 -8.54
C GLY A 6 -24.16 -4.41 -7.49
N TYR A 7 -23.04 -4.65 -6.78
CA TYR A 7 -22.52 -3.72 -5.77
C TYR A 7 -21.91 -2.44 -6.37
N SER A 8 -22.56 -1.30 -6.15
CA SER A 8 -22.13 0.00 -6.69
C SER A 8 -21.14 0.75 -5.79
N ASN A 9 -21.07 0.40 -4.50
CA ASN A 9 -20.22 1.06 -3.51
C ASN A 9 -19.36 0.02 -2.79
N THR A 10 -18.06 -0.01 -3.07
CA THR A 10 -17.14 -1.00 -2.50
C THR A 10 -15.78 -0.37 -2.21
N LEU A 11 -15.16 -0.80 -1.12
CA LEU A 11 -13.73 -0.62 -0.86
C LEU A 11 -13.13 -2.01 -0.66
N VAL A 12 -12.28 -2.43 -1.58
CA VAL A 12 -11.59 -3.72 -1.54
C VAL A 12 -10.14 -3.47 -1.20
N GLU A 13 -9.58 -4.26 -0.28
CA GLU A 13 -8.17 -4.23 0.12
C GLU A 13 -7.63 -5.66 0.09
N ILE A 14 -6.45 -5.82 -0.51
CA ILE A 14 -5.71 -7.07 -0.59
C ILE A 14 -4.25 -6.73 -0.36
N GLY A 15 -3.71 -6.98 0.84
CA GLY A 15 -2.26 -6.95 1.08
C GLY A 15 -1.57 -5.59 0.94
N GLY A 16 -2.33 -4.49 0.96
CA GLY A 16 -1.84 -3.13 0.71
C GLY A 16 -2.26 -2.54 -0.64
N GLU A 17 -2.76 -3.35 -1.56
CA GLU A 17 -3.44 -2.90 -2.77
C GLU A 17 -4.92 -2.65 -2.49
N LEU A 18 -5.46 -1.54 -2.96
CA LEU A 18 -6.85 -1.16 -2.71
C LEU A 18 -7.56 -0.58 -3.92
N HIS A 19 -8.86 -0.83 -3.99
CA HIS A 19 -9.74 -0.34 -5.04
C HIS A 19 -11.04 0.18 -4.46
N ALA A 20 -11.32 1.46 -4.71
CA ALA A 20 -12.50 2.18 -4.25
C ALA A 20 -13.46 2.39 -5.42
N LYS A 21 -14.73 2.04 -5.23
CA LYS A 21 -15.83 2.25 -6.17
C LYS A 21 -16.99 2.93 -5.46
N GLY A 22 -17.60 3.92 -6.09
CA GLY A 22 -18.68 4.71 -5.49
C GLY A 22 -18.23 5.43 -4.22
N LYS A 23 -19.09 5.44 -3.19
CA LYS A 23 -18.90 6.21 -1.96
C LYS A 23 -19.18 5.38 -0.70
N ASN A 24 -18.67 5.84 0.43
CA ASN A 24 -19.07 5.33 1.73
C ASN A 24 -20.52 5.77 2.04
N ILE A 25 -21.44 4.81 2.01
CA ILE A 25 -22.88 5.06 2.24
C ILE A 25 -23.19 5.46 3.69
N LEU A 26 -22.46 4.93 4.67
CA LEU A 26 -22.71 5.20 6.09
C LEU A 26 -22.32 6.63 6.47
N LYS A 27 -21.24 7.14 5.88
CA LYS A 27 -20.74 8.51 6.11
C LYS A 27 -21.20 9.51 5.05
N ASN A 28 -21.93 9.04 4.03
CA ASN A 28 -22.30 9.81 2.84
C ASN A 28 -21.12 10.60 2.25
N SER A 29 -19.94 9.97 2.15
CA SER A 29 -18.69 10.61 1.75
C SER A 29 -17.87 9.73 0.81
N GLN A 30 -16.87 10.29 0.14
CA GLN A 30 -15.83 9.50 -0.54
C GLN A 30 -15.14 8.54 0.42
N TRP A 31 -14.50 7.50 -0.12
CA TRP A 31 -13.74 6.54 0.68
C TRP A 31 -12.50 7.21 1.22
N THR A 32 -12.33 7.20 2.54
CA THR A 32 -11.16 7.78 3.20
C THR A 32 -10.17 6.68 3.51
N VAL A 33 -8.96 6.76 2.96
CA VAL A 33 -7.87 5.80 3.16
C VAL A 33 -6.65 6.55 3.67
N ALA A 34 -6.00 6.01 4.70
CA ALA A 34 -4.80 6.60 5.27
C ALA A 34 -3.54 5.82 4.85
N ILE A 35 -2.46 6.55 4.62
CA ILE A 35 -1.12 6.04 4.31
C ILE A 35 -0.28 6.16 5.57
N ASP A 36 0.24 5.03 6.06
CA ASP A 36 1.18 5.01 7.18
C ASP A 36 2.53 5.62 6.76
N ALA A 37 3.21 6.30 7.69
CA ALA A 37 4.59 6.71 7.49
C ALA A 37 5.51 5.49 7.40
N PRO A 38 6.58 5.54 6.58
CA PRO A 38 7.56 4.46 6.46
C PRO A 38 8.50 4.42 7.68
N ASN A 39 7.94 4.35 8.89
CA ASN A 39 8.70 4.28 10.13
C ASN A 39 9.28 2.87 10.30
N ILE A 40 10.52 2.81 10.79
CA ILE A 40 11.24 1.54 10.99
C ILE A 40 10.67 0.78 12.19
N ASN A 41 10.13 1.50 13.18
CA ASN A 41 9.56 0.90 14.36
C ASN A 41 8.12 0.41 14.07
N PRO A 42 7.85 -0.91 14.03
CA PRO A 42 6.55 -1.43 13.63
C PRO A 42 5.43 -1.10 14.63
N ASP A 43 5.80 -0.79 15.88
CA ASP A 43 4.88 -0.42 16.95
C ASP A 43 4.47 1.07 16.89
N GLU A 44 5.20 1.90 16.13
CA GLU A 44 4.89 3.32 15.95
C GLU A 44 4.15 3.55 14.64
N ARG A 45 2.82 3.49 14.72
CA ARG A 45 1.96 3.79 13.58
C ARG A 45 1.68 5.29 13.48
N GLU A 46 2.52 5.99 12.74
CA GLU A 46 2.30 7.38 12.38
C GLU A 46 1.57 7.48 11.03
N LEU A 47 0.61 8.40 10.92
CA LEU A 47 -0.11 8.65 9.69
C LEU A 47 0.63 9.70 8.86
N LEU A 48 1.09 9.33 7.67
CA LEU A 48 1.74 10.25 6.74
C LEU A 48 0.73 11.15 6.05
N ARG A 49 -0.35 10.55 5.53
CA ARG A 49 -1.36 11.27 4.75
C ARG A 49 -2.68 10.54 4.74
N THR A 50 -3.77 11.28 4.59
CA THR A 50 -5.10 10.73 4.30
C THR A 50 -5.52 11.13 2.89
N LEU A 51 -6.07 10.18 2.13
CA LEU A 51 -6.58 10.36 0.78
C LEU A 51 -8.08 10.09 0.75
N LYS A 52 -8.78 10.83 -0.12
CA LYS A 52 -10.16 10.55 -0.48
C LYS A 52 -10.17 9.92 -1.86
N LEU A 53 -10.79 8.75 -1.98
CA LEU A 53 -10.84 7.95 -3.20
C LEU A 53 -12.29 7.76 -3.65
N GLU A 54 -12.48 7.87 -4.96
CA GLU A 54 -13.74 7.61 -5.64
C GLU A 54 -13.44 7.05 -7.02
N ASN A 55 -13.86 5.80 -7.26
CA ASN A 55 -13.61 5.10 -8.53
C ASN A 55 -12.13 5.03 -8.92
N GLN A 56 -11.26 4.75 -7.94
CA GLN A 56 -9.80 4.76 -8.08
C GLN A 56 -9.18 3.55 -7.38
N ALA A 57 -8.05 3.08 -7.91
CA ALA A 57 -7.18 2.11 -7.27
C ALA A 57 -5.94 2.81 -6.70
N LEU A 58 -5.39 2.26 -5.62
CA LEU A 58 -4.13 2.67 -5.02
C LEU A 58 -3.33 1.41 -4.67
N ALA A 59 -2.04 1.44 -4.96
CA ALA A 59 -1.10 0.40 -4.56
C ALA A 59 0.14 1.09 -3.99
N THR A 60 0.71 0.50 -2.95
CA THR A 60 1.94 1.01 -2.32
C THR A 60 2.97 -0.09 -2.29
N SER A 61 4.11 0.12 -2.94
CA SER A 61 5.27 -0.76 -2.83
C SER A 61 6.25 -0.18 -1.82
N GLY A 62 6.53 -0.94 -0.76
CA GLY A 62 7.28 -0.47 0.38
C GLY A 62 8.18 -1.55 0.96
N ASN A 63 9.48 -1.24 1.08
CA ASN A 63 10.47 -2.16 1.64
C ASN A 63 10.72 -1.96 3.14
N TYR A 64 9.98 -1.05 3.79
CA TYR A 64 10.22 -0.63 5.17
C TYR A 64 9.88 -1.72 6.22
N ARG A 65 8.86 -2.55 5.99
CA ARG A 65 8.44 -3.63 6.92
C ARG A 65 8.85 -5.05 6.48
N LYS A 66 9.29 -5.24 5.23
CA LYS A 66 9.61 -6.55 4.63
C LYS A 66 11.02 -6.55 4.03
N TYR A 67 12.02 -6.84 4.86
CA TYR A 67 13.42 -7.03 4.47
C TYR A 67 14.11 -8.09 5.36
N ARG A 68 15.21 -8.65 4.88
CA ARG A 68 16.12 -9.53 5.64
C ARG A 68 17.48 -8.84 5.79
N ILE A 69 18.24 -9.18 6.82
CA ILE A 69 19.65 -8.79 6.95
C ILE A 69 20.52 -9.98 6.54
N ASP A 70 21.49 -9.76 5.66
CA ASP A 70 22.48 -10.78 5.26
C ASP A 70 23.61 -10.92 6.28
N ASP A 71 24.51 -11.90 6.07
CA ASP A 71 25.64 -12.15 6.97
C ASP A 71 26.66 -11.00 7.01
N ALA A 72 26.63 -10.11 6.01
CA ALA A 72 27.45 -8.90 5.94
C ALA A 72 26.78 -7.66 6.56
N GLY A 73 25.54 -7.79 7.06
CA GLY A 73 24.78 -6.72 7.69
C GLY A 73 23.95 -5.86 6.73
N ASN A 74 23.86 -6.20 5.45
CA ASN A 74 23.10 -5.46 4.45
C ASN A 74 21.61 -5.80 4.48
N LYS A 75 20.75 -4.81 4.22
CA LYS A 75 19.31 -5.01 4.07
C LYS A 75 18.98 -5.50 2.65
N VAL A 76 18.50 -6.73 2.56
CA VAL A 76 18.00 -7.37 1.35
C VAL A 76 16.47 -7.29 1.31
N VAL A 77 15.92 -6.78 0.21
CA VAL A 77 14.48 -6.53 0.04
C VAL A 77 13.85 -7.48 -0.99
N HIS A 78 12.53 -7.42 -1.14
CA HIS A 78 11.78 -8.30 -2.05
C HIS A 78 11.62 -7.72 -3.47
N THR A 79 12.12 -6.51 -3.71
CA THR A 79 12.17 -5.87 -5.02
C THR A 79 13.57 -6.05 -5.61
N ILE A 80 13.64 -6.56 -6.84
CA ILE A 80 14.91 -6.83 -7.55
C ILE A 80 15.09 -5.78 -8.65
N ASN A 81 16.29 -5.21 -8.74
CA ASN A 81 16.66 -4.37 -9.86
C ASN A 81 16.88 -5.25 -11.10
N PRO A 82 16.09 -5.09 -12.18
CA PRO A 82 16.18 -5.96 -13.35
C PRO A 82 17.47 -5.78 -14.17
N LEU A 83 18.19 -4.66 -14.01
CA LEU A 83 19.40 -4.37 -14.78
C LEU A 83 20.63 -5.13 -14.27
N ASN A 84 20.72 -5.37 -12.96
CA ASN A 84 21.89 -5.96 -12.33
C ASN A 84 21.56 -7.16 -11.42
N GLY A 85 20.27 -7.49 -11.24
CA GLY A 85 19.81 -8.59 -10.40
C GLY A 85 19.97 -8.37 -8.89
N THR A 86 20.34 -7.17 -8.43
CA THR A 86 20.54 -6.93 -7.00
C THR A 86 19.22 -6.60 -6.30
N ALA A 87 19.12 -7.01 -5.04
CA ALA A 87 17.94 -6.84 -4.18
C ALA A 87 18.27 -5.95 -2.97
N ASP A 88 19.06 -4.91 -3.21
CA ASP A 88 19.47 -3.96 -2.17
C ASP A 88 18.33 -3.00 -1.86
N HIS A 89 18.23 -2.55 -0.61
CA HIS A 89 17.32 -1.47 -0.26
C HIS A 89 17.69 -0.20 -1.03
N GLN A 90 17.02 0.04 -2.17
CA GLN A 90 17.15 1.29 -2.90
C GLN A 90 16.78 2.43 -1.97
N LYS A 91 17.76 3.30 -1.67
CA LYS A 91 17.47 4.62 -1.13
C LYS A 91 16.74 5.36 -2.25
N CYS A 92 15.45 5.65 -2.05
CA CYS A 92 14.74 6.65 -2.85
C CYS A 92 15.46 7.99 -2.76
#